data_AF-A0A9D9DAB6-F1
#
_entry.id   AF-A0A9D9DAB6-F1
#
_cell.length_a   1.000
_cell.length_b   1.000
_cell.length_c   1.000
_cell.angle_alpha   90.00
_cell.angle_beta   90.00
_cell.angle_gamma   90.00
#
_symmetry.space_group_name_H-M   'P 1'
#
loop_
_entity.id
_entity.type
_entity.pdbx_description
1 polymer ?
#
loop_
_entity_poly.entity_id
_entity_poly.type
_entity_poly.pdbx_seq_one_letter_code
_entity_poly.pdbx_strand_id
1 'polypeptide(L)'
;MEEIVEKCQKEMEKVIENLRNGLKTIRSGVVSPSVLDKIYIDYYGEKTQLKVVAGIATPLPTQLVIKPYDPSAVKAIVGAISSSDLSVNPTINGTNIILNFPPLTGERRKEFVKQAKGYTDNAK
;
A
#
# COMPACT_ATOMS: atom_id res chain seq x y z
N MET A 1 -34.31 -13.09 21.37
CA MET A 1 -34.15 -11.68 20.96
C MET A 1 -32.69 -11.27 20.91
N GLU A 2 -31.87 -11.62 21.92
CA GLU A 2 -30.42 -11.38 21.91
C GLU A 2 -29.67 -11.95 20.70
N GLU A 3 -30.01 -13.16 20.25
CA GLU A 3 -29.31 -13.82 19.12
C GLU A 3 -29.43 -13.06 17.78
N ILE A 4 -30.54 -12.34 17.58
CA ILE A 4 -30.78 -11.53 16.38
C ILE A 4 -29.99 -10.23 16.44
N VAL A 5 -29.91 -9.62 17.64
CA VAL A 5 -29.13 -8.40 17.88
C VAL A 5 -27.64 -8.67 17.67
N GLU A 6 -27.14 -9.78 18.20
CA GLU A 6 -25.72 -10.14 18.09
C GLU A 6 -25.31 -10.47 16.64
N LYS A 7 -26.21 -11.10 15.87
CA LYS A 7 -25.99 -11.35 14.44
C LYS A 7 -25.93 -10.06 13.64
N CYS A 8 -26.85 -9.13 13.92
CA CYS A 8 -26.90 -7.83 13.26
C CYS A 8 -25.67 -6.98 13.58
N GLN A 9 -25.19 -7.03 14.82
CA GLN A 9 -23.97 -6.34 15.25
C GLN A 9 -22.72 -6.88 14.54
N LYS A 10 -22.59 -8.21 14.40
CA LYS A 10 -21.50 -8.84 13.63
C LYS A 10 -21.52 -8.47 12.15
N GLU A 11 -22.70 -8.39 11.53
CA GLU A 11 -22.80 -7.96 10.12
C GLU A 11 -22.42 -6.48 9.96
N MET A 12 -22.86 -5.60 10.86
CA MET A 12 -22.46 -4.19 10.86
C MET A 12 -20.95 -4.01 11.05
N GLU A 13 -20.33 -4.77 11.96
CA GLU A 13 -18.87 -4.75 12.14
C GLU A 13 -18.13 -5.16 10.87
N LYS A 14 -18.64 -6.18 10.17
CA LYS A 14 -18.07 -6.65 8.90
C LYS A 14 -18.18 -5.60 7.79
N VAL A 15 -19.30 -4.87 7.72
CA VAL A 15 -19.47 -3.76 6.78
C VAL A 15 -18.50 -2.61 7.09
N ILE A 16 -18.32 -2.26 8.37
CA ILE A 16 -17.36 -1.24 8.81
C ILE A 16 -15.92 -1.68 8.47
N GLU A 17 -15.60 -2.95 8.64
CA GLU A 17 -14.27 -3.49 8.32
C GLU A 17 -14.00 -3.48 6.81
N ASN A 18 -14.99 -3.86 6.00
CA ASN A 18 -14.92 -3.74 4.54
C ASN A 18 -14.75 -2.29 4.08
N LEU A 19 -15.47 -1.35 4.69
CA LEU A 19 -15.32 0.08 4.41
C LEU A 19 -13.90 0.56 4.77
N ARG A 20 -13.38 0.18 5.95
CA ARG A 20 -12.01 0.53 6.37
C ARG A 20 -10.96 -0.03 5.40
N ASN A 21 -11.13 -1.26 4.93
CA ASN A 21 -10.21 -1.86 3.97
C ASN A 21 -10.30 -1.21 2.58
N GLY A 22 -11.51 -0.85 2.13
CA GLY A 22 -11.73 -0.08 0.92
C GLY A 22 -11.05 1.29 0.98
N LEU A 23 -11.26 2.03 2.07
CA LEU A 23 -10.64 3.35 2.29
C LEU A 23 -9.12 3.29 2.40
N LYS A 24 -8.55 2.23 3.01
CA LYS A 24 -7.09 2.00 3.03
C LYS A 24 -6.50 1.76 1.64
N THR A 25 -7.30 1.24 0.72
CA THR A 25 -6.88 0.99 -0.66
C THR A 25 -6.89 2.27 -1.50
N ILE A 26 -7.67 3.29 -1.09
CA ILE A 26 -7.68 4.59 -1.74
C ILE A 26 -6.37 5.29 -1.40
N ARG A 27 -5.59 5.59 -2.44
CA ARG A 27 -4.30 6.26 -2.36
C ARG A 27 -4.48 7.65 -1.74
N SER A 28 -4.21 7.74 -0.44
CA SER A 28 -4.18 9.00 0.29
C SER A 28 -2.95 9.78 -0.19
N GLY A 29 -3.00 11.12 -0.14
CA GLY A 29 -1.83 11.95 -0.47
C GLY A 29 -0.58 11.67 0.38
N VAL A 30 -0.73 10.83 1.42
CA VAL A 30 0.33 10.19 2.19
C VAL A 30 0.52 8.78 1.65
N VAL A 31 1.71 8.48 1.13
CA VAL A 31 2.04 7.13 0.67
C VAL A 31 2.12 6.20 1.87
N SER A 32 1.20 5.26 1.95
CA SER A 32 1.20 4.26 3.00
C SER A 32 2.18 3.12 2.66
N PRO A 33 2.94 2.59 3.65
CA PRO A 33 3.80 1.42 3.49
C PRO A 33 3.06 0.20 2.90
N SER A 34 1.75 0.11 3.14
CA SER A 34 0.89 -0.97 2.65
C SER A 34 0.72 -1.03 1.13
N VAL A 35 1.13 0.01 0.40
CA VAL A 35 1.15 -0.05 -1.07
C VAL A 35 2.18 -1.09 -1.57
N LEU A 36 3.23 -1.33 -0.78
CA LEU A 36 4.26 -2.32 -1.10
C LEU A 36 3.97 -3.71 -0.52
N ASP A 37 2.91 -3.91 0.25
CA ASP A 37 2.52 -5.22 0.81
C ASP A 37 2.13 -6.23 -0.29
N LYS A 38 1.74 -5.75 -1.48
CA LYS A 38 1.36 -6.60 -2.63
C LYS A 38 2.53 -6.97 -3.54
N ILE A 39 3.75 -6.49 -3.24
CA ILE A 39 4.92 -6.71 -4.09
C ILE A 39 5.68 -7.93 -3.57
N TYR A 40 5.83 -8.91 -4.46
CA TYR A 40 6.65 -10.10 -4.25
C TYR A 40 7.99 -9.93 -4.96
N ILE A 41 9.04 -10.41 -4.32
CA ILE A 41 10.40 -10.42 -4.86
C ILE A 41 10.87 -11.86 -4.91
N ASP A 42 11.46 -12.24 -6.03
CA ASP A 42 12.20 -13.49 -6.13
C ASP A 42 13.53 -13.34 -5.39
N TYR A 43 13.58 -13.89 -4.18
CA TYR A 43 14.75 -13.95 -3.33
C TYR A 43 15.23 -15.40 -3.28
N TYR A 44 16.41 -15.68 -3.84
CA TYR A 44 16.96 -17.03 -3.95
C TYR A 44 16.02 -18.07 -4.60
N GLY A 45 15.16 -17.65 -5.54
CA GLY A 45 14.24 -18.55 -6.27
C GLY A 45 12.90 -18.78 -5.59
N GLU A 46 12.65 -18.18 -4.42
CA GLU A 46 11.33 -18.15 -3.79
C GLU A 46 10.72 -16.74 -3.80
N LYS A 47 9.41 -16.68 -4.06
CA LYS A 47 8.62 -15.44 -4.01
C LYS A 47 8.40 -15.04 -2.56
N THR A 48 9.24 -14.13 -2.07
CA THR A 48 9.13 -13.58 -0.72
C THR A 48 8.47 -12.20 -0.77
N GLN A 49 7.66 -11.88 0.25
CA GLN A 49 7.09 -10.54 0.39
C GLN A 49 8.19 -9.52 0.69
N LEU A 50 8.17 -8.39 -0.01
CA LEU A 50 9.15 -7.31 0.16
C LEU A 50 9.27 -6.83 1.61
N LYS A 51 8.17 -6.81 2.37
CA LYS A 51 8.13 -6.38 3.77
C LYS A 51 8.96 -7.24 4.72
N VAL A 52 9.22 -8.51 4.36
CA VAL A 52 10.03 -9.42 5.17
C VAL A 52 11.52 -9.23 4.86
N VAL A 53 11.84 -8.89 3.62
CA VAL A 53 13.22 -8.71 3.12
C VAL A 53 13.74 -7.29 3.39
N ALA A 54 12.86 -6.32 3.61
CA ALA A 54 13.22 -4.93 3.85
C ALA A 54 12.28 -4.20 4.82
N GLY A 55 12.86 -3.35 5.65
CA GLY A 55 12.12 -2.40 6.49
C GLY A 55 11.65 -1.19 5.69
N ILE A 56 10.37 -0.85 5.79
CA ILE A 56 9.79 0.32 5.13
C ILE A 56 9.73 1.49 6.12
N ALA A 57 10.33 2.62 5.76
CA ALA A 57 10.28 3.86 6.51
C ALA A 57 9.71 4.98 5.63
N THR A 58 8.81 5.79 6.18
CA THR A 58 8.21 6.95 5.49
C THR A 58 8.69 8.23 6.16
N PRO A 59 9.88 8.76 5.81
CA PRO A 59 10.38 10.00 6.40
C PRO A 59 9.56 11.21 5.94
N LEU A 60 9.02 11.20 4.72
CA LEU A 60 8.14 12.24 4.20
C LEU A 60 6.86 11.61 3.61
N PRO A 61 5.73 12.33 3.60
CA PRO A 61 4.46 11.81 3.08
C PRO A 61 4.47 11.50 1.57
N THR A 62 5.42 12.06 0.82
CA THR A 62 5.62 11.85 -0.63
C THR A 62 6.79 10.92 -0.96
N GLN A 63 7.55 10.47 0.04
CA GLN A 63 8.76 9.68 -0.13
C GLN A 63 8.75 8.45 0.77
N LEU A 64 9.01 7.30 0.17
CA LEU A 64 9.10 6.04 0.88
C LEU A 64 10.53 5.50 0.77
N VAL A 65 11.12 5.15 1.90
CA VAL A 65 12.48 4.62 1.99
C VAL A 65 12.41 3.16 2.39
N ILE A 66 12.92 2.29 1.53
CA ILE A 66 13.05 0.87 1.77
C ILE A 66 14.49 0.60 2.22
N LYS A 67 14.64 0.02 3.40
CA LYS A 67 15.91 -0.41 3.98
C LYS A 67 16.00 -1.94 3.91
N PRO A 68 16.66 -2.52 2.90
CA PRO A 68 16.84 -3.96 2.82
C PRO A 68 17.74 -4.46 3.95
N TYR A 69 17.43 -5.65 4.45
CA TYR A 69 18.28 -6.34 5.43
C TYR A 69 19.54 -6.93 4.77
N ASP A 70 19.45 -7.29 3.48
CA ASP A 70 20.57 -7.76 2.67
C ASP A 70 20.84 -6.82 1.48
N PRO A 71 22.05 -6.22 1.34
CA PRO A 71 22.42 -5.42 0.17
C PRO A 71 22.35 -6.18 -1.16
N SER A 72 22.45 -7.51 -1.17
CA SER A 72 22.36 -8.33 -2.39
C SER A 72 20.94 -8.31 -2.98
N ALA A 73 19.93 -8.12 -2.12
CA ALA A 73 18.53 -8.01 -2.51
C ALA A 73 18.19 -6.69 -3.21
N VAL A 74 19.05 -5.66 -3.15
CA VAL A 74 18.77 -4.32 -3.70
C VAL A 74 18.38 -4.38 -5.18
N LYS A 75 19.12 -5.16 -5.99
CA LYS A 75 18.84 -5.29 -7.42
C LYS A 75 17.50 -6.01 -7.69
N ALA A 76 17.20 -7.04 -6.91
CA ALA A 76 15.94 -7.78 -7.01
C ALA A 76 14.74 -6.91 -6.60
N ILE A 77 14.89 -6.11 -5.54
CA ILE A 77 13.88 -5.15 -5.07
C ILE A 77 13.63 -4.07 -6.14
N VAL A 78 14.69 -3.47 -6.70
CA VAL A 78 14.56 -2.44 -7.76
C VAL A 78 13.87 -3.01 -9.00
N GLY A 79 14.23 -4.22 -9.41
CA GLY A 79 13.56 -4.93 -10.49
C GLY A 79 12.08 -5.16 -10.22
N ALA A 80 11.73 -5.71 -9.06
CA ALA A 80 10.36 -5.99 -8.69
C ALA A 80 9.50 -4.72 -8.58
N ILE A 81 10.05 -3.61 -8.08
CA ILE A 81 9.32 -2.33 -8.00
C ILE A 81 9.14 -1.71 -9.39
N SER A 82 10.15 -1.79 -10.25
CA SER A 82 10.06 -1.29 -11.64
C SER A 82 9.06 -2.10 -12.47
N SER A 83 8.99 -3.42 -12.24
CA SER A 83 7.98 -4.30 -12.83
C SER A 83 6.60 -4.17 -12.20
N SER A 84 6.48 -3.52 -11.05
CA SER A 84 5.20 -3.31 -10.37
C SER A 84 4.51 -2.06 -10.92
N ASP A 85 3.17 -2.09 -11.00
CA ASP A 85 2.32 -1.04 -11.58
C ASP A 85 2.40 0.34 -10.88
N LEU A 86 3.29 0.52 -9.91
CA LEU A 86 3.39 1.73 -9.10
C LEU A 86 3.84 2.98 -9.89
N SER A 87 4.33 2.84 -11.13
CA SER A 87 4.72 3.98 -12.01
C SER A 87 5.64 4.99 -11.31
N VAL A 88 6.56 4.50 -10.48
CA VAL A 88 7.55 5.31 -9.76
C VAL A 88 8.95 4.80 -10.03
N ASN A 89 9.90 5.72 -9.99
CA ASN A 89 11.31 5.41 -10.18
C ASN A 89 11.97 5.20 -8.81
N PRO A 90 12.49 4.00 -8.50
CA PRO A 90 13.33 3.77 -7.34
C PRO A 90 14.71 4.42 -7.53
N THR A 91 15.12 5.27 -6.60
CA THR A 91 16.47 5.85 -6.53
C THR A 91 17.28 5.12 -5.47
N ILE A 92 18.46 4.61 -5.83
CA ILE A 92 19.35 3.94 -4.87
C ILE A 92 20.21 4.99 -4.16
N ASN A 93 20.23 4.96 -2.83
CA ASN A 93 21.10 5.77 -1.99
C ASN A 93 21.93 4.84 -1.08
N GLY A 94 23.06 4.36 -1.61
CA GLY A 94 23.89 3.35 -0.96
C GLY A 94 23.13 2.03 -0.79
N THR A 95 22.80 1.68 0.46
CA THR A 95 22.04 0.48 0.81
C THR A 95 20.52 0.72 0.80
N ASN A 96 20.05 1.97 0.80
CA ASN A 96 18.64 2.30 0.91
C ASN A 96 18.03 2.58 -0.48
N ILE A 97 16.77 2.23 -0.67
CA ILE A 97 16.02 2.49 -1.90
C ILE A 97 14.96 3.54 -1.61
N ILE A 98 15.02 4.65 -2.31
CA ILE A 98 14.14 5.80 -2.16
C ILE A 98 13.13 5.81 -3.30
N LEU A 99 11.85 5.72 -2.96
CA LEU A 99 10.73 5.85 -3.88
C LEU A 99 10.10 7.22 -3.69
N ASN A 100 10.25 8.07 -4.71
CA ASN A 100 9.56 9.34 -4.76
C ASN A 100 8.27 9.18 -5.52
N PHE A 101 7.16 9.44 -4.85
CA PHE A 101 5.87 9.46 -5.48
C PHE A 101 5.57 10.90 -5.87
N PRO A 102 5.46 11.20 -7.19
CA PRO A 102 5.03 12.52 -7.60
C PRO A 102 3.65 12.82 -7.00
N PRO A 103 3.40 14.09 -6.59
CA PRO A 103 2.13 14.46 -6.02
C PRO A 103 1.00 14.14 -6.99
N LEU A 104 -0.10 13.60 -6.46
CA LEU A 104 -1.31 13.37 -7.24
C LEU A 104 -1.77 14.70 -7.82
N THR A 105 -1.79 14.81 -9.16
CA THR A 105 -2.35 15.96 -9.87
C THR A 105 -3.81 16.18 -9.43
N GLY A 106 -4.30 17.42 -9.54
CA GLY A 106 -5.65 17.78 -9.06
C GLY A 106 -6.78 16.91 -9.63
N GLU A 107 -6.60 16.37 -10.84
CA GLU A 107 -7.55 15.45 -11.49
C GLU A 107 -7.61 14.07 -10.83
N ARG A 108 -6.46 13.45 -10.51
CA ARG A 108 -6.43 12.17 -9.78
C ARG A 108 -7.03 12.30 -8.38
N ARG A 109 -6.85 13.45 -7.72
CA ARG A 109 -7.52 13.73 -6.43
C ARG A 109 -9.04 13.70 -6.56
N LYS A 110 -9.60 14.25 -7.64
CA LYS A 110 -11.05 14.24 -7.88
C LYS A 110 -11.57 12.83 -8.15
N GLU A 111 -10.84 12.00 -8.89
CA GLU A 111 -11.20 10.58 -9.08
C GLU A 111 -11.19 9.79 -7.77
N PHE A 112 -10.16 9.97 -6.93
CA PHE A 112 -10.10 9.30 -5.63
C PHE A 112 -11.21 9.74 -4.67
N VAL A 113 -11.61 11.02 -4.70
CA VAL A 113 -12.78 11.48 -3.94
C VAL A 113 -14.07 10.84 -4.45
N LYS A 114 -14.21 10.68 -5.77
CA LYS A 114 -15.37 10.02 -6.39
C LYS A 114 -15.43 8.53 -6.03
N GLN A 115 -14.29 7.83 -6.05
CA GLN A 115 -14.19 6.46 -5.57
C GLN A 115 -14.50 6.36 -4.08
N ALA A 116 -13.94 7.23 -3.24
CA ALA A 116 -14.21 7.25 -1.80
C ALA A 116 -15.71 7.41 -1.52
N LYS A 117 -16.38 8.30 -2.24
CA LYS A 117 -17.83 8.49 -2.14
C LYS A 117 -18.60 7.22 -2.54
N GLY A 118 -18.15 6.50 -3.56
CA GLY A 118 -18.72 5.21 -3.96
C GLY A 118 -18.55 4.09 -2.92
N TYR A 119 -17.41 4.06 -2.21
CA TYR A 119 -17.21 3.10 -1.11
C TYR A 119 -18.10 3.42 0.09
N THR A 120 -18.32 4.70 0.42
CA THR A 120 -19.25 5.09 1.49
C THR A 120 -20.70 4.77 1.14
N ASP A 121 -21.08 4.87 -0.13
CA ASP A 121 -22.44 4.55 -0.59
C ASP A 121 -22.71 3.03 -0.56
N ASN A 122 -21.71 2.21 -0.91
CA ASN A 122 -21.79 0.74 -0.78
C ASN A 122 -21.77 0.23 0.68
N ALA A 123 -21.38 1.08 1.64
CA ALA A 123 -21.32 0.72 3.05
C ALA A 123 -22.53 1.23 3.86
N LYS A 124 -23.46 1.94 3.21
CA LYS A 124 -24.78 2.26 3.77
C LYS A 124 -25.73 1.09 3.60
#